data_AF-A0A0D2VJJ0-F1
#
_entry.id   AF-A0A0D2VJJ0-F1
#
_cell.length_a   1.000
_cell.length_b   1.000
_cell.length_c   1.000
_cell.angle_alpha   90.00
_cell.angle_beta   90.00
_cell.angle_gamma   90.00
#
_symmetry.space_group_name_H-M   'P 1'
#
loop_
_entity.id
_entity.type
_entity.pdbx_description
1 polymer ?
#
loop_
_entity_poly.entity_id
_entity_poly.type
_entity_poly.pdbx_seq_one_letter_code
_entity_poly.pdbx_strand_id
1 'polypeptide(L)'
;MQPPSSIAFNLHTRPFAKNLTNKPSRRKRSHYRQQKSCTSKCLIFGMLHHSIDERDAPGETIAARQRNSQAIRLRQAVDNVHQHRVDAALRDAAEAHSNPDETKVSTRMAMAYADSVDLLKKQTQSIDKMVDDMIKNAMARGEFDNLKGVGKPLKMEEHQFLDTTTTKLNQVLINSGVLPEWINADKELREILPRLRQRTLDVWRSALQSLGTEDPRKQDESEAEHCTRIAGTLAKLEQALVDEGIDGILALLPLRQRQDLLSHREELLRDVAVANKKIASFNLIAPLLTQQKLLFDEARALRQHLAQCRSSLRRE
;
A
#
# COMPACT_ATOMS: atom_id res chain seq x y z
N MET A 1 -32.12 -72.17 34.57
CA MET A 1 -32.49 -72.80 33.28
C MET A 1 -32.80 -71.71 32.27
N GLN A 2 -32.69 -72.07 31.01
CA GLN A 2 -32.30 -71.29 29.85
C GLN A 2 -33.14 -70.06 29.44
N PRO A 3 -32.55 -69.18 28.59
CA PRO A 3 -33.18 -68.10 27.81
C PRO A 3 -33.79 -68.73 26.52
N PRO A 4 -33.82 -68.16 25.28
CA PRO A 4 -33.66 -66.78 24.76
C PRO A 4 -34.73 -66.43 23.70
N SER A 5 -34.60 -65.27 23.03
CA SER A 5 -34.46 -65.17 21.56
C SER A 5 -35.18 -63.97 20.92
N SER A 6 -34.50 -63.52 19.88
CA SER A 6 -34.59 -62.31 19.08
C SER A 6 -35.79 -62.26 18.10
N ILE A 7 -35.84 -61.12 17.37
CA ILE A 7 -36.48 -60.86 16.06
C ILE A 7 -37.92 -60.32 16.14
N ALA A 8 -38.40 -59.30 15.41
CA ALA A 8 -37.85 -58.20 14.58
C ALA A 8 -39.05 -57.42 13.97
N PHE A 9 -38.73 -56.33 13.23
CA PHE A 9 -39.56 -55.55 12.30
C PHE A 9 -40.55 -54.57 12.96
N ASN A 10 -40.65 -53.29 12.60
CA ASN A 10 -40.37 -52.52 11.38
C ASN A 10 -40.60 -51.03 11.78
N LEU A 11 -39.99 -49.94 11.27
CA LEU A 11 -39.98 -49.44 9.89
C LEU A 11 -39.36 -48.01 9.86
N HIS A 12 -38.69 -47.67 8.74
CA HIS A 12 -38.43 -46.32 8.17
C HIS A 12 -37.16 -45.54 8.54
N THR A 13 -36.06 -45.89 7.87
CA THR A 13 -35.05 -44.94 7.36
C THR A 13 -35.22 -44.79 5.84
N ARG A 14 -35.31 -43.56 5.33
CA ARG A 14 -35.28 -43.24 3.89
C ARG A 14 -33.86 -42.90 3.40
N PRO A 15 -33.49 -43.24 2.16
CA PRO A 15 -32.12 -43.09 1.64
C PRO A 15 -31.92 -42.03 0.54
N PHE A 16 -30.63 -41.72 0.29
CA PHE A 16 -29.96 -41.43 -0.99
C PHE A 16 -30.47 -40.33 -1.96
N ALA A 17 -29.55 -39.42 -2.31
CA ALA A 17 -29.53 -38.74 -3.62
C ALA A 17 -28.11 -38.76 -4.21
N LYS A 18 -28.01 -39.23 -5.47
CA LYS A 18 -26.79 -39.37 -6.29
C LYS A 18 -26.64 -38.19 -7.26
N ASN A 19 -25.38 -37.86 -7.54
CA ASN A 19 -24.76 -37.46 -8.82
C ASN A 19 -25.57 -36.65 -9.85
N LEU A 20 -25.02 -35.48 -10.23
CA LEU A 20 -25.29 -34.82 -11.50
C LEU A 20 -23.98 -34.60 -12.28
N THR A 21 -23.74 -35.50 -13.24
CA THR A 21 -22.95 -35.25 -14.44
C THR A 21 -23.89 -35.32 -15.63
N ASN A 22 -23.97 -34.28 -16.47
CA ASN A 22 -23.93 -34.41 -17.94
C ASN A 22 -24.07 -33.07 -18.67
N LYS A 23 -23.19 -32.90 -19.68
CA LYS A 23 -23.39 -31.98 -20.83
C LYS A 23 -24.56 -32.46 -21.70
N PRO A 24 -25.14 -31.58 -22.51
CA PRO A 24 -24.85 -31.56 -23.97
C PRO A 24 -24.80 -30.09 -24.48
N SER A 25 -24.71 -29.73 -25.76
CA SER A 25 -24.01 -30.15 -26.97
C SER A 25 -24.15 -28.96 -27.96
N ARG A 26 -23.31 -28.91 -28.99
CA ARG A 26 -23.23 -27.85 -30.03
C ARG A 26 -24.54 -27.69 -30.83
N ARG A 27 -24.85 -26.46 -31.32
CA ARG A 27 -25.02 -26.16 -32.77
C ARG A 27 -25.30 -24.67 -33.13
N LYS A 28 -24.51 -24.23 -34.11
CA LYS A 28 -24.77 -23.33 -35.26
C LYS A 28 -24.61 -21.80 -35.16
N ARG A 29 -23.72 -21.35 -36.07
CA ARG A 29 -23.43 -20.00 -36.59
C ARG A 29 -24.65 -19.37 -37.26
N SER A 30 -24.74 -18.04 -37.25
CA SER A 30 -25.14 -17.26 -38.44
C SER A 30 -24.49 -15.87 -38.44
N HIS A 31 -24.10 -15.47 -39.65
CA HIS A 31 -23.55 -14.17 -40.03
C HIS A 31 -24.64 -13.10 -40.10
N TYR A 32 -24.31 -11.84 -39.78
CA TYR A 32 -24.68 -10.71 -40.65
C TYR A 32 -23.71 -9.53 -40.47
N ARG A 33 -23.33 -8.94 -41.60
CA ARG A 33 -22.40 -7.82 -41.80
C ARG A 33 -23.20 -6.73 -42.52
N GLN A 34 -22.78 -5.46 -42.34
CA GLN A 34 -23.13 -4.28 -43.15
C GLN A 34 -24.50 -3.66 -42.83
N GLN A 35 -24.79 -2.36 -42.95
CA GLN A 35 -24.06 -1.10 -43.20
C GLN A 35 -25.08 0.05 -43.05
N LYS A 36 -24.58 1.26 -42.74
CA LYS A 36 -25.01 2.59 -43.26
C LYS A 36 -26.19 3.39 -42.62
N SER A 37 -25.80 4.66 -42.39
CA SER A 37 -26.45 5.94 -42.73
C SER A 37 -27.55 6.55 -41.86
N CYS A 38 -27.23 7.67 -41.20
CA CYS A 38 -27.71 9.04 -41.50
C CYS A 38 -27.33 9.94 -40.31
N THR A 39 -26.33 10.83 -40.41
CA THR A 39 -26.48 12.24 -40.84
C THR A 39 -27.81 12.90 -40.48
N SER A 40 -27.79 13.74 -39.44
CA SER A 40 -28.51 15.03 -39.41
C SER A 40 -28.05 15.91 -38.24
N LYS A 41 -27.31 16.98 -38.59
CA LYS A 41 -27.39 18.38 -38.11
C LYS A 41 -27.34 18.62 -36.59
N CYS A 42 -26.26 19.14 -35.99
CA CYS A 42 -25.63 20.48 -36.16
C CYS A 42 -26.40 21.62 -35.50
N LEU A 43 -25.62 22.51 -34.84
CA LEU A 43 -25.92 23.73 -34.07
C LEU A 43 -26.14 23.43 -32.58
N ILE A 44 -25.27 23.85 -31.65
CA ILE A 44 -24.95 25.25 -31.34
C ILE A 44 -23.43 25.48 -31.09
N PHE A 45 -23.01 26.66 -31.54
CA PHE A 45 -21.69 27.26 -31.67
C PHE A 45 -20.91 27.51 -30.36
N GLY A 46 -19.58 27.50 -30.47
CA GLY A 46 -18.73 28.53 -29.84
C GLY A 46 -17.78 28.06 -28.75
N MET A 47 -16.51 27.79 -29.12
CA MET A 47 -15.32 28.37 -28.49
C MET A 47 -14.05 27.88 -29.20
N LEU A 48 -13.53 28.74 -30.08
CA LEU A 48 -12.10 28.95 -30.39
C LEU A 48 -11.24 27.70 -30.63
N HIS A 49 -11.35 27.11 -31.82
CA HIS A 49 -10.19 26.51 -32.47
C HIS A 49 -9.24 27.65 -32.86
N HIS A 50 -8.21 27.89 -32.06
CA HIS A 50 -6.98 28.52 -32.57
C HIS A 50 -6.38 27.52 -33.56
N SER A 51 -6.58 27.79 -34.85
CA SER A 51 -5.80 27.18 -35.92
C SER A 51 -4.33 27.45 -35.64
N ILE A 52 -3.61 26.43 -35.19
CA ILE A 52 -2.16 26.42 -35.25
C ILE A 52 -1.84 26.07 -36.71
N ASP A 53 -1.27 27.03 -37.43
CA ASP A 53 -0.68 26.81 -38.75
C ASP A 53 0.29 25.62 -38.68
N GLU A 54 -0.14 24.47 -39.22
CA GLU A 54 0.72 23.34 -39.54
C GLU A 54 1.61 23.75 -40.73
N ARG A 55 2.79 24.30 -40.44
CA ARG A 55 3.86 24.36 -41.44
C ARG A 55 4.56 23.00 -41.45
N ASP A 56 4.27 22.23 -42.48
CA ASP A 56 4.86 20.93 -42.77
C ASP A 56 6.39 20.98 -42.87
N ALA A 57 7.08 20.19 -42.05
CA ALA A 57 8.44 19.74 -42.33
C ALA A 57 8.36 18.35 -43.01
N PRO A 58 8.94 18.16 -44.20
CA PRO A 58 8.80 16.90 -44.93
C PRO A 58 9.64 15.79 -44.29
N GLY A 59 8.99 14.75 -43.74
CA GLY A 59 9.65 13.49 -43.38
C GLY A 59 9.18 12.77 -42.10
N GLU A 60 8.33 13.34 -41.25
CA GLU A 60 7.98 12.69 -39.97
C GLU A 60 6.93 11.58 -40.08
N THR A 61 7.28 10.39 -39.57
CA THR A 61 6.39 9.21 -39.47
C THR A 61 5.24 9.42 -38.46
N ILE A 62 4.10 8.75 -38.67
CA ILE A 62 2.89 8.88 -37.82
C ILE A 62 3.18 8.56 -36.34
N ALA A 63 4.06 7.60 -36.06
CA ALA A 63 4.47 7.25 -34.70
C ALA A 63 5.34 8.34 -34.04
N ALA A 64 6.20 9.02 -34.81
CA ALA A 64 6.97 10.15 -34.33
C ALA A 64 6.06 11.35 -33.99
N ARG A 65 5.06 11.63 -34.84
CA ARG A 65 4.04 12.67 -34.57
C ARG A 65 3.21 12.38 -33.31
N GLN A 66 2.84 11.11 -33.08
CA GLN A 66 2.12 10.72 -31.87
C GLN A 66 2.96 10.92 -30.61
N ARG A 67 4.25 10.56 -30.63
CA ARG A 67 5.17 10.82 -29.49
C ARG A 67 5.37 12.31 -29.26
N ASN A 68 5.55 13.09 -30.33
CA ASN A 68 5.77 14.53 -30.22
C ASN A 68 4.51 15.25 -29.69
N SER A 69 3.33 14.87 -30.18
CA SER A 69 2.05 15.40 -29.65
C SER A 69 1.78 14.99 -28.19
N GLN A 70 2.20 13.80 -27.77
CA GLN A 70 2.13 13.38 -26.36
C GLN A 70 3.10 14.18 -25.48
N ALA A 71 4.33 14.41 -25.95
CA ALA A 71 5.33 15.22 -25.24
C ALA A 71 4.89 16.68 -25.08
N ILE A 72 4.31 17.29 -26.13
CA ILE A 72 3.77 18.64 -26.09
C ILE A 72 2.61 18.74 -25.09
N ARG A 73 1.69 17.76 -25.07
CA ARG A 73 0.57 17.74 -24.11
C ARG A 73 1.05 17.60 -22.66
N LEU A 74 2.05 16.75 -22.41
CA LEU A 74 2.64 16.59 -21.08
C LEU A 74 3.28 17.89 -20.60
N ARG A 75 4.04 18.56 -21.47
CA ARG A 75 4.66 19.86 -21.15
C ARG A 75 3.60 20.92 -20.81
N GLN A 76 2.56 21.03 -21.64
CA GLN A 76 1.43 21.93 -21.40
C GLN A 76 0.68 21.59 -20.10
N ALA A 77 0.50 20.32 -19.78
CA ALA A 77 -0.14 19.90 -18.52
C ALA A 77 0.69 20.30 -17.28
N VAL A 78 2.01 20.17 -17.34
CA VAL A 78 2.92 20.60 -16.27
C VAL A 78 2.89 22.11 -16.09
N ASP A 79 2.94 22.87 -17.18
CA ASP A 79 2.88 24.34 -17.15
C ASP A 79 1.53 24.82 -16.57
N ASN A 80 0.42 24.18 -16.93
CA ASN A 80 -0.92 24.49 -16.43
C ASN A 80 -1.06 24.18 -14.92
N VAL A 81 -0.53 23.05 -14.44
CA VAL A 81 -0.55 22.71 -13.00
C VAL A 81 0.29 23.71 -12.22
N HIS A 82 1.43 24.11 -12.75
CA HIS A 82 2.29 25.08 -12.11
C HIS A 82 1.64 26.47 -12.04
N GLN A 83 1.03 26.95 -13.13
CA GLN A 83 0.23 28.18 -13.15
C GLN A 83 -0.92 28.12 -12.15
N HIS A 84 -1.69 27.02 -12.13
CA HIS A 84 -2.78 26.85 -11.18
C HIS A 84 -2.32 26.89 -9.72
N ARG A 85 -1.14 26.34 -9.40
CA ARG A 85 -0.57 26.37 -8.04
C ARG A 85 -0.12 27.77 -7.63
N VAL A 86 0.42 28.54 -8.57
CA VAL A 86 0.76 29.95 -8.33
C VAL A 86 -0.52 30.77 -8.12
N ASP A 87 -1.53 30.59 -8.97
CA ASP A 87 -2.82 31.28 -8.85
C ASP A 87 -3.59 30.90 -7.57
N ALA A 88 -3.48 29.65 -7.13
CA ALA A 88 -4.06 29.19 -5.87
C ALA A 88 -3.34 29.83 -4.68
N ALA A 89 -2.00 29.83 -4.65
CA ALA A 89 -1.24 30.48 -3.59
C ALA A 89 -1.49 32.00 -3.51
N LEU A 90 -1.68 32.67 -4.66
CA LEU A 90 -2.05 34.09 -4.73
C LEU A 90 -3.46 34.35 -4.21
N ARG A 91 -4.41 33.45 -4.48
CA ARG A 91 -5.79 33.52 -3.96
C ARG A 91 -5.84 33.27 -2.46
N ASP A 92 -5.17 32.22 -1.98
CA ASP A 92 -5.09 31.89 -0.56
C ASP A 92 -4.43 33.03 0.24
N ALA A 93 -3.41 33.69 -0.33
CA ALA A 93 -2.77 34.88 0.26
C ALA A 93 -3.68 36.12 0.26
N ALA A 94 -4.61 36.24 -0.69
CA ALA A 94 -5.58 37.34 -0.76
C ALA A 94 -6.77 37.13 0.19
N GLU A 95 -7.16 35.88 0.45
CA GLU A 95 -8.27 35.52 1.33
C GLU A 95 -7.89 35.49 2.83
N ALA A 96 -6.60 35.34 3.15
CA ALA A 96 -6.14 35.09 4.52
C ALA A 96 -6.11 36.29 5.50
N HIS A 97 -6.30 37.56 5.10
CA HIS A 97 -6.15 38.68 6.08
C HIS A 97 -7.12 39.86 5.91
N SER A 98 -7.71 40.26 7.05
CA SER A 98 -8.44 41.50 7.33
C SER A 98 -7.53 42.72 7.59
N ASN A 99 -6.23 42.66 7.27
CA ASN A 99 -5.24 43.71 7.55
C ASN A 99 -4.33 44.01 6.33
N PRO A 100 -4.28 45.27 5.83
CA PRO A 100 -3.60 45.64 4.58
C PRO A 100 -2.04 45.63 4.58
N ASP A 101 -1.37 45.44 5.72
CA ASP A 101 0.12 45.42 5.77
C ASP A 101 0.72 43.99 5.70
N GLU A 102 0.06 42.98 6.28
CA GLU A 102 0.47 41.57 6.15
C GLU A 102 0.25 41.03 4.73
N THR A 103 -0.80 41.50 4.05
CA THR A 103 -1.08 41.20 2.64
C THR A 103 0.05 41.70 1.73
N LYS A 104 0.58 42.91 1.93
CA LYS A 104 1.71 43.43 1.11
C LYS A 104 2.98 42.59 1.27
N VAL A 105 3.25 42.08 2.47
CA VAL A 105 4.43 41.22 2.74
C VAL A 105 4.26 39.85 2.08
N SER A 106 3.08 39.24 2.23
CA SER A 106 2.75 37.95 1.59
C SER A 106 2.78 38.05 0.06
N THR A 107 2.20 39.10 -0.52
CA THR A 107 2.24 39.35 -1.98
C THR A 107 3.67 39.59 -2.47
N ARG A 108 4.50 40.34 -1.74
CA ARG A 108 5.92 40.52 -2.08
C ARG A 108 6.71 39.21 -2.05
N MET A 109 6.45 38.36 -1.06
CA MET A 109 7.07 37.03 -0.96
C MET A 109 6.67 36.12 -2.14
N ALA A 110 5.39 36.15 -2.52
CA ALA A 110 4.88 35.40 -3.68
C ALA A 110 5.44 35.93 -5.01
N MET A 111 5.55 37.25 -5.19
CA MET A 111 6.18 37.86 -6.37
C MET A 111 7.67 37.51 -6.47
N ALA A 112 8.41 37.57 -5.36
CA ALA A 112 9.82 37.18 -5.32
C ALA A 112 10.02 35.69 -5.67
N TYR A 113 9.11 34.82 -5.22
CA TYR A 113 9.10 33.41 -5.60
C TYR A 113 8.82 33.23 -7.10
N ALA A 114 7.83 33.93 -7.66
CA ALA A 114 7.54 33.90 -9.09
C ALA A 114 8.73 34.36 -9.95
N ASP A 115 9.38 35.47 -9.57
CA ASP A 115 10.59 35.97 -10.25
C ASP A 115 11.74 34.96 -10.19
N SER A 116 11.93 34.29 -9.05
CA SER A 116 12.96 33.26 -8.89
C SER A 116 12.72 32.04 -9.79
N VAL A 117 11.46 31.65 -9.96
CA VAL A 117 11.06 30.52 -10.80
C VAL A 117 11.20 30.86 -12.28
N ASP A 118 10.87 32.09 -12.69
CA ASP A 118 11.04 32.55 -14.07
C ASP A 118 12.52 32.68 -14.45
N LEU A 119 13.38 33.09 -13.51
CA LEU A 119 14.83 33.08 -13.71
C LEU A 119 15.34 31.65 -13.96
N LEU A 120 14.90 30.68 -13.15
CA LEU A 120 15.25 29.26 -13.32
C LEU A 120 14.79 28.74 -14.68
N LYS A 121 13.54 29.03 -15.10
CA LYS A 121 13.04 28.64 -16.44
C LYS A 121 13.91 29.21 -17.56
N LYS A 122 14.32 30.47 -17.48
CA LYS A 122 15.20 31.11 -18.48
C LYS A 122 16.58 30.43 -18.51
N GLN A 123 17.14 30.09 -17.35
CA GLN A 123 18.40 29.36 -17.27
C GLN A 123 18.29 27.96 -17.88
N THR A 124 17.22 27.20 -17.58
CA THR A 124 17.00 25.87 -18.15
C THR A 124 16.82 25.94 -19.67
N GLN A 125 16.04 26.90 -20.17
CA GLN A 125 15.87 27.10 -21.61
C GLN A 125 17.17 27.47 -22.33
N SER A 126 18.08 28.21 -21.67
CA SER A 126 19.40 28.51 -22.22
C SER A 126 20.26 27.25 -22.31
N ILE A 127 20.22 26.40 -21.29
CA ILE A 127 20.93 25.11 -21.28
C ILE A 127 20.36 24.19 -22.36
N ASP A 128 19.04 24.10 -22.49
CA ASP A 128 18.37 23.27 -23.49
C ASP A 128 18.80 23.65 -24.91
N LYS A 129 18.85 24.96 -25.23
CA LYS A 129 19.34 25.44 -26.54
C LYS A 129 20.81 25.10 -26.76
N MET A 130 21.64 25.26 -25.73
CA MET A 130 23.06 24.92 -25.81
C MET A 130 23.26 23.42 -26.06
N VAL A 131 22.45 22.59 -25.40
CA VAL A 131 22.44 21.13 -25.58
C VAL A 131 21.97 20.76 -26.98
N ASP A 132 20.90 21.38 -27.50
CA ASP A 132 20.41 21.15 -28.86
C ASP A 132 21.48 21.49 -29.91
N ASP A 133 22.19 22.60 -29.74
CA ASP A 133 23.26 22.99 -30.65
C ASP A 133 24.47 22.04 -30.55
N MET A 134 24.80 21.54 -29.35
CA MET A 134 25.79 20.48 -29.18
C MET A 134 25.37 19.18 -29.89
N ILE A 135 24.10 18.76 -29.77
CA ILE A 135 23.58 17.56 -30.43
C ILE A 135 23.62 17.72 -31.95
N LYS A 136 23.16 18.86 -32.49
CA LYS A 136 23.21 19.14 -33.93
C LYS A 136 24.64 19.14 -34.47
N ASN A 137 25.58 19.72 -33.74
CA ASN A 137 27.00 19.72 -34.12
C ASN A 137 27.58 18.30 -34.09
N ALA A 138 27.26 17.50 -33.07
CA ALA A 138 27.68 16.10 -32.99
C ALA A 138 27.05 15.23 -34.12
N MET A 139 25.78 15.49 -34.48
CA MET A 139 25.14 14.89 -35.66
C MET A 139 25.85 15.28 -36.96
N ALA A 140 26.17 16.56 -37.14
CA ALA A 140 26.87 17.05 -38.33
C ALA A 140 28.28 16.47 -38.46
N ARG A 141 28.94 16.18 -37.34
CA ARG A 141 30.25 15.50 -37.28
C ARG A 141 30.17 13.98 -37.47
N GLY A 142 28.97 13.41 -37.59
CA GLY A 142 28.78 11.96 -37.74
C GLY A 142 29.15 11.16 -36.50
N GLU A 143 29.19 11.77 -35.31
CA GLU A 143 29.55 11.08 -34.06
C GLU A 143 28.53 10.00 -33.64
N PHE A 144 27.32 10.06 -34.22
CA PHE A 144 26.27 9.07 -34.03
C PHE A 144 26.31 7.93 -35.06
N ASP A 145 27.12 8.07 -36.11
CA ASP A 145 27.29 7.02 -37.11
C ASP A 145 28.22 5.94 -36.52
N ASN A 146 27.74 4.70 -36.45
CA ASN A 146 28.47 3.53 -35.93
C ASN A 146 28.58 3.42 -34.39
N LEU A 147 27.55 3.86 -33.65
CA LEU A 147 27.45 3.59 -32.21
C LEU A 147 27.43 2.09 -31.89
N LYS A 148 28.11 1.72 -30.80
CA LYS A 148 28.12 0.33 -30.30
C LYS A 148 26.70 -0.08 -29.89
N GLY A 149 26.09 -0.98 -30.67
CA GLY A 149 24.76 -1.52 -30.40
C GLY A 149 23.66 -1.10 -31.37
N VAL A 150 23.97 -0.32 -32.42
CA VAL A 150 23.03 -0.01 -33.51
C VAL A 150 22.47 -1.31 -34.12
N GLY A 151 21.15 -1.38 -34.25
CA GLY A 151 20.43 -2.54 -34.81
C GLY A 151 20.29 -3.74 -33.87
N LYS A 152 20.91 -3.73 -32.68
CA LYS A 152 20.68 -4.78 -31.67
C LYS A 152 19.40 -4.47 -30.89
N PRO A 153 18.59 -5.48 -30.54
CA PRO A 153 17.44 -5.28 -29.66
C PRO A 153 17.93 -4.68 -28.33
N LEU A 154 17.23 -3.63 -27.88
CA LEU A 154 17.51 -2.99 -26.60
C LEU A 154 17.44 -4.05 -25.50
N LYS A 155 18.46 -4.11 -24.64
CA LYS A 155 18.38 -4.89 -23.41
C LYS A 155 17.34 -4.21 -22.53
N MET A 156 16.16 -4.81 -22.42
CA MET A 156 15.17 -4.42 -21.42
C MET A 156 15.78 -4.79 -20.08
N GLU A 157 16.30 -3.80 -19.34
CA GLU A 157 16.69 -4.02 -17.94
C GLU A 157 15.45 -4.49 -17.17
N GLU A 158 15.66 -5.46 -16.26
CA GLU A 158 14.64 -6.29 -15.60
C GLU A 158 13.58 -5.53 -14.78
N HIS A 159 13.68 -4.21 -14.71
CA HIS A 159 12.76 -3.34 -14.02
C HIS A 159 11.61 -2.89 -14.93
N GLN A 160 10.94 -3.84 -15.59
CA GLN A 160 9.82 -3.60 -16.52
C GLN A 160 8.63 -2.84 -15.87
N PHE A 161 8.62 -2.76 -14.53
CA PHE A 161 7.60 -2.08 -13.74
C PHE A 161 8.10 -0.81 -13.02
N LEU A 162 9.37 -0.44 -13.14
CA LEU A 162 9.89 0.81 -12.58
C LEU A 162 10.14 1.80 -13.73
N ASP A 163 9.78 3.06 -13.50
CA ASP A 163 10.17 4.12 -14.44
C ASP A 163 11.70 4.26 -14.47
N THR A 164 12.21 4.60 -15.65
CA THR A 164 13.62 4.87 -15.94
C THR A 164 14.23 5.89 -14.99
N THR A 165 13.45 6.88 -14.53
CA THR A 165 13.90 7.90 -13.57
C THR A 165 14.16 7.29 -12.19
N THR A 166 13.22 6.47 -11.68
CA THR A 166 13.32 5.78 -10.39
C THR A 166 14.48 4.79 -10.37
N THR A 167 14.68 4.03 -11.45
CA THR A 167 15.81 3.09 -11.56
C THR A 167 17.15 3.82 -11.49
N LYS A 168 17.29 4.93 -12.23
CA LYS A 168 18.51 5.75 -12.20
C LYS A 168 18.75 6.39 -10.84
N LEU A 169 17.70 6.88 -10.18
CA LEU A 169 17.79 7.44 -8.82
C LEU A 169 18.28 6.37 -7.83
N ASN A 170 17.71 5.16 -7.89
CA ASN A 170 18.15 4.05 -7.04
C ASN A 170 19.61 3.66 -7.33
N GLN A 171 20.04 3.66 -8.59
CA GLN A 171 21.44 3.42 -8.98
C GLN A 171 22.39 4.48 -8.40
N VAL A 172 22.02 5.76 -8.47
CA VAL A 172 22.81 6.86 -7.88
C VAL A 172 22.93 6.70 -6.36
N LEU A 173 21.82 6.38 -5.69
CA LEU A 173 21.81 6.13 -4.25
C LEU A 173 22.75 4.97 -3.87
N ILE A 174 22.65 3.83 -4.56
CA ILE A 174 23.53 2.67 -4.36
C ILE A 174 25.01 3.06 -4.58
N ASN A 175 25.31 3.78 -5.66
CA ASN A 175 26.68 4.21 -5.98
C ASN A 175 27.25 5.18 -4.93
N SER A 176 26.40 5.97 -4.28
CA SER A 176 26.78 6.89 -3.19
C SER A 176 26.89 6.21 -1.82
N GLY A 177 26.53 4.93 -1.70
CA GLY A 177 26.45 4.20 -0.43
C GLY A 177 25.25 4.59 0.45
N VAL A 178 24.32 5.39 -0.07
CA VAL A 178 23.10 5.82 0.65
C VAL A 178 21.92 4.93 0.24
N LEU A 179 21.16 4.47 1.22
CA LEU A 179 19.98 3.64 0.98
C LEU A 179 18.74 4.51 0.77
N PRO A 180 17.81 4.12 -0.14
CA PRO A 180 16.49 4.73 -0.22
C PRO A 180 15.77 4.74 1.13
N GLU A 181 15.00 5.80 1.39
CA GLU A 181 14.32 6.04 2.67
C GLU A 181 13.45 4.87 3.12
N TRP A 182 12.72 4.24 2.19
CA TRP A 182 11.87 3.09 2.50
C TRP A 182 12.67 1.88 3.00
N ILE A 183 13.91 1.69 2.56
CA ILE A 183 14.78 0.61 3.04
C ILE A 183 15.22 0.88 4.48
N ASN A 184 15.58 2.13 4.79
CA ASN A 184 15.94 2.51 6.15
C ASN A 184 14.74 2.34 7.09
N ALA A 185 13.56 2.83 6.70
CA ALA A 185 12.34 2.66 7.46
C ALA A 185 11.96 1.18 7.66
N ASP A 186 12.17 0.32 6.64
CA ASP A 186 11.96 -1.13 6.77
C ASP A 186 12.92 -1.76 7.80
N LYS A 187 14.20 -1.40 7.77
CA LYS A 187 15.19 -1.87 8.76
C LYS A 187 14.80 -1.48 10.18
N GLU A 188 14.44 -0.22 10.39
CA GLU A 188 14.02 0.25 11.71
C GLU A 188 12.74 -0.46 12.19
N LEU A 189 11.76 -0.68 11.30
CA LEU A 189 10.55 -1.42 11.64
C LEU A 189 10.83 -2.90 11.97
N ARG A 190 11.84 -3.52 11.34
CA ARG A 190 12.29 -4.88 11.69
C ARG A 190 12.89 -4.96 13.09
N GLU A 191 13.41 -3.87 13.63
CA GLU A 191 13.90 -3.81 15.02
C GLU A 191 12.79 -3.46 16.01
N ILE A 192 11.92 -2.52 15.66
CA ILE A 192 10.85 -2.03 16.54
C ILE A 192 9.76 -3.10 16.75
N LEU A 193 9.31 -3.74 15.67
CA LEU A 193 8.16 -4.66 15.74
C LEU A 193 8.39 -5.87 16.66
N PRO A 194 9.54 -6.58 16.62
CA PRO A 194 9.80 -7.68 17.56
C PRO A 194 9.88 -7.21 19.01
N ARG A 195 10.54 -6.06 19.28
CA ARG A 195 10.61 -5.48 20.63
C ARG A 195 9.24 -5.14 21.16
N LEU A 196 8.38 -4.56 20.32
CA LEU A 196 7.01 -4.21 20.69
C LEU A 196 6.14 -5.44 20.96
N ARG A 197 6.30 -6.52 20.17
CA ARG A 197 5.66 -7.82 20.48
C ARG A 197 6.11 -8.34 21.84
N GLN A 198 7.42 -8.36 22.10
CA GLN A 198 7.95 -8.86 23.36
C GLN A 198 7.46 -8.02 24.55
N ARG A 199 7.49 -6.69 24.44
CA ARG A 199 6.94 -5.78 25.45
C ARG A 199 5.45 -6.03 25.71
N THR A 200 4.66 -6.28 24.65
CA THR A 200 3.25 -6.68 24.80
C THR A 200 3.15 -7.95 25.64
N LEU A 201 3.92 -8.98 25.33
CA LEU A 201 3.91 -10.22 26.10
C LEU A 201 4.34 -10.02 27.54
N ASP A 202 5.36 -9.19 27.80
CA ASP A 202 5.85 -8.94 29.15
C ASP A 202 4.81 -8.21 30.02
N VAL A 203 4.11 -7.22 29.45
CA VAL A 203 2.99 -6.52 30.13
C VAL A 203 1.86 -7.49 30.45
N TRP A 204 1.53 -8.38 29.52
CA TRP A 204 0.42 -9.30 29.67
C TRP A 204 0.79 -10.57 30.48
N ARG A 205 2.08 -10.90 30.64
CA ARG A 205 2.55 -12.13 31.30
C ARG A 205 2.08 -12.21 32.75
N SER A 206 2.28 -11.16 33.54
CA SER A 206 1.92 -11.14 34.96
C SER A 206 0.41 -11.32 35.16
N ALA A 207 -0.39 -10.65 34.32
CA ALA A 207 -1.84 -10.77 34.36
C ALA A 207 -2.31 -12.17 33.96
N LEU A 208 -1.78 -12.73 32.87
CA LEU A 208 -2.17 -14.07 32.39
C LEU A 208 -1.74 -15.18 33.35
N GLN A 209 -0.59 -15.05 34.01
CA GLN A 209 -0.15 -15.99 35.05
C GLN A 209 -1.19 -16.11 36.16
N SER A 210 -1.81 -15.01 36.57
CA SER A 210 -2.85 -15.01 37.62
C SER A 210 -4.11 -15.81 37.27
N LEU A 211 -4.38 -16.05 35.98
CA LEU A 211 -5.51 -16.85 35.51
C LEU A 211 -5.19 -18.34 35.47
N GLY A 212 -3.90 -18.69 35.43
CA GLY A 212 -3.40 -20.06 35.38
C GLY A 212 -2.88 -20.59 36.72
N THR A 213 -2.85 -19.78 37.78
CA THR A 213 -2.23 -20.16 39.06
C THR A 213 -2.80 -21.46 39.62
N GLU A 214 -1.90 -22.23 40.23
CA GLU A 214 -2.19 -23.43 41.01
C GLU A 214 -3.28 -23.13 42.04
N ASP A 215 -4.34 -23.94 42.03
CA ASP A 215 -5.30 -23.96 43.13
C ASP A 215 -4.57 -24.56 44.34
N PRO A 216 -4.41 -23.83 45.47
CA PRO A 216 -3.71 -24.35 46.65
C PRO A 216 -4.31 -25.64 47.20
N ARG A 217 -5.55 -25.96 46.81
CA ARG A 217 -6.28 -27.17 47.19
C ARG A 217 -5.91 -28.40 46.35
N LYS A 218 -5.05 -28.23 45.36
CA LYS A 218 -4.73 -29.23 44.34
C LYS A 218 -3.22 -29.45 44.21
N GLN A 219 -2.56 -29.64 45.35
CA GLN A 219 -1.13 -29.93 45.42
C GLN A 219 -0.77 -31.30 44.80
N ASP A 220 -1.76 -32.20 44.68
CA ASP A 220 -1.61 -33.54 44.08
C ASP A 220 -2.14 -33.62 42.62
N GLU A 221 -2.32 -32.48 41.93
CA GLU A 221 -2.75 -32.47 40.51
C GLU A 221 -1.73 -33.21 39.64
N SER A 222 -2.20 -34.22 38.90
CA SER A 222 -1.36 -34.90 37.89
C SER A 222 -0.96 -33.91 36.78
N GLU A 223 0.21 -34.10 36.17
CA GLU A 223 0.65 -33.30 35.01
C GLU A 223 -0.42 -33.24 33.90
N ALA A 224 -1.16 -34.33 33.67
CA ALA A 224 -2.26 -34.36 32.71
C ALA A 224 -3.45 -33.46 33.10
N GLU A 225 -3.77 -33.41 34.39
CA GLU A 225 -4.83 -32.54 34.92
C GLU A 225 -4.42 -31.07 34.87
N HIS A 226 -3.15 -30.78 35.15
CA HIS A 226 -2.57 -29.45 35.00
C HIS A 226 -2.64 -28.96 33.55
N CYS A 227 -2.21 -29.79 32.59
CA CYS A 227 -2.26 -29.44 31.17
C CYS A 227 -3.69 -29.25 30.66
N THR A 228 -4.64 -30.08 31.07
CA THR A 228 -6.05 -29.91 30.68
C THR A 228 -6.67 -28.63 31.27
N ARG A 229 -6.32 -28.27 32.51
CA ARG A 229 -6.73 -27.00 33.13
C ARG A 229 -6.16 -25.81 32.36
N ILE A 230 -4.86 -25.79 32.07
CA ILE A 230 -4.23 -24.71 31.29
C ILE A 230 -4.85 -24.62 29.90
N ALA A 231 -5.04 -25.74 29.20
CA ALA A 231 -5.70 -25.76 27.90
C ALA A 231 -7.12 -25.14 27.95
N GLY A 232 -7.88 -25.44 29.00
CA GLY A 232 -9.19 -24.84 29.25
C GLY A 232 -9.14 -23.33 29.48
N THR A 233 -8.15 -22.84 30.25
CA THR A 233 -7.96 -21.39 30.44
C THR A 233 -7.55 -20.67 29.15
N LEU A 234 -6.64 -21.27 28.37
CA LEU A 234 -6.24 -20.74 27.06
C LEU A 234 -7.43 -20.67 26.10
N ALA A 235 -8.29 -21.69 26.06
CA ALA A 235 -9.48 -21.69 25.23
C ALA A 235 -10.47 -20.57 25.62
N LYS A 236 -10.67 -20.34 26.93
CA LYS A 236 -11.51 -19.25 27.43
C LYS A 236 -10.95 -17.88 27.04
N LEU A 237 -9.64 -17.71 27.14
CA LEU A 237 -8.95 -16.47 26.75
C LEU A 237 -9.04 -16.21 25.24
N GLU A 238 -8.81 -17.25 24.43
CA GLU A 238 -8.94 -17.17 22.97
C GLU A 238 -10.37 -16.78 22.57
N GLN A 239 -11.38 -17.37 23.21
CA GLN A 239 -12.78 -17.07 22.94
C GLN A 239 -13.13 -15.63 23.35
N ALA A 240 -12.76 -15.20 24.56
CA ALA A 240 -12.99 -13.83 25.03
C ALA A 240 -12.33 -12.78 24.11
N LEU A 241 -11.13 -13.07 23.59
CA LEU A 241 -10.42 -12.21 22.66
C LEU A 241 -11.08 -12.13 21.28
N VAL A 242 -11.78 -13.18 20.86
CA VAL A 242 -12.54 -13.19 19.60
C VAL A 242 -13.86 -12.43 19.75
N ASP A 243 -14.55 -12.59 20.88
CA ASP A 243 -15.88 -12.05 21.09
C ASP A 243 -15.85 -10.56 21.48
N GLU A 244 -14.99 -10.19 22.43
CA GLU A 244 -14.95 -8.85 23.05
C GLU A 244 -13.57 -8.19 22.95
N GLY A 245 -12.61 -8.82 22.27
CA GLY A 245 -11.26 -8.27 22.14
C GLY A 245 -10.52 -8.21 23.48
N ILE A 246 -9.78 -7.12 23.68
CA ILE A 246 -8.98 -6.91 24.90
C ILE A 246 -9.89 -6.79 26.14
N ASP A 247 -11.05 -6.15 25.99
CA ASP A 247 -11.98 -5.93 27.10
C ASP A 247 -12.52 -7.25 27.67
N GLY A 248 -12.72 -8.26 26.81
CA GLY A 248 -13.08 -9.61 27.23
C GLY A 248 -12.03 -10.26 28.11
N ILE A 249 -10.74 -10.12 27.78
CA ILE A 249 -9.66 -10.64 28.64
C ILE A 249 -9.59 -9.85 29.95
N LEU A 250 -9.75 -8.52 29.90
CA LEU A 250 -9.76 -7.68 31.09
C LEU A 250 -10.88 -8.09 32.06
N ALA A 251 -12.07 -8.42 31.54
CA ALA A 251 -13.21 -8.88 32.34
C ALA A 251 -12.92 -10.16 33.12
N LEU A 252 -12.10 -11.07 32.58
CA LEU A 252 -11.70 -12.32 33.24
C LEU A 252 -10.67 -12.12 34.35
N LEU A 253 -9.91 -11.02 34.34
CA LEU A 253 -8.87 -10.75 35.33
C LEU A 253 -9.45 -10.30 36.67
N PRO A 254 -8.85 -10.71 37.82
CA PRO A 254 -9.21 -10.14 39.11
C PRO A 254 -8.88 -8.65 39.18
N LEU A 255 -9.63 -7.90 39.99
CA LEU A 255 -9.61 -6.42 40.00
C LEU A 255 -8.21 -5.82 40.18
N ARG A 256 -7.40 -6.38 41.08
CA ARG A 256 -6.06 -5.88 41.38
C ARG A 256 -5.12 -6.03 40.17
N GLN A 257 -5.07 -7.23 39.61
CA GLN A 257 -4.24 -7.55 38.43
C GLN A 257 -4.71 -6.77 37.20
N ARG A 258 -6.01 -6.51 37.07
CA ARG A 258 -6.55 -5.64 36.02
C ARG A 258 -6.03 -4.21 36.15
N GLN A 259 -6.08 -3.63 37.35
CA GLN A 259 -5.59 -2.26 37.58
C GLN A 259 -4.08 -2.14 37.31
N ASP A 260 -3.29 -3.10 37.82
CA ASP A 260 -1.85 -3.14 37.58
C ASP A 260 -1.53 -3.30 36.09
N LEU A 261 -2.30 -4.10 35.34
CA LEU A 261 -2.11 -4.24 33.90
C LEU A 261 -2.48 -2.96 33.13
N LEU A 262 -3.57 -2.28 33.51
CA LEU A 262 -4.01 -1.07 32.82
C LEU A 262 -2.95 0.03 32.88
N SER A 263 -2.28 0.22 34.02
CA SER A 263 -1.21 1.23 34.14
C SER A 263 -0.03 0.96 33.19
N HIS A 264 0.39 -0.29 33.06
CA HIS A 264 1.47 -0.67 32.13
C HIS A 264 1.02 -0.66 30.67
N ARG A 265 -0.27 -0.98 30.42
CA ARG A 265 -0.87 -0.97 29.08
C ARG A 265 -0.94 0.45 28.52
N GLU A 266 -1.18 1.48 29.33
CA GLU A 266 -1.16 2.86 28.84
C GLU A 266 0.17 3.27 28.21
N GLU A 267 1.29 2.84 28.79
CA GLU A 267 2.62 3.11 28.21
C GLU A 267 2.85 2.27 26.95
N LEU A 268 2.46 1.00 26.97
CA LEU A 268 2.51 0.13 25.79
C LEU A 268 1.73 0.72 24.60
N LEU A 269 0.52 1.25 24.84
CA LEU A 269 -0.32 1.82 23.79
C LEU A 269 0.30 3.09 23.18
N ARG A 270 1.07 3.87 23.95
CA ARG A 270 1.85 4.99 23.42
C ARG A 270 2.92 4.52 22.45
N ASP A 271 3.66 3.47 22.80
CA ASP A 271 4.66 2.88 21.89
C ASP A 271 4.03 2.29 20.63
N VAL A 272 2.88 1.61 20.78
CA VAL A 272 2.10 1.09 19.65
C VAL A 272 1.70 2.23 18.70
N ALA A 273 1.25 3.36 19.24
CA ALA A 273 0.89 4.52 18.43
C ALA A 273 2.08 5.09 17.65
N VAL A 274 3.25 5.22 18.30
CA VAL A 274 4.50 5.67 17.64
C VAL A 274 4.91 4.69 16.53
N ALA A 275 4.91 3.39 16.82
CA ALA A 275 5.23 2.37 15.83
C ALA A 275 4.25 2.38 14.65
N ASN A 276 2.95 2.52 14.92
CA ASN A 276 1.91 2.58 13.89
C ASN A 276 2.03 3.81 12.99
N LYS A 277 2.43 4.96 13.53
CA LYS A 277 2.72 6.16 12.74
C LYS A 277 3.90 5.92 11.78
N LYS A 278 4.91 5.18 12.24
CA LYS A 278 6.07 4.79 11.41
C LYS A 278 5.70 3.77 10.34
N ILE A 279 4.86 2.78 10.67
CA ILE A 279 4.31 1.81 9.70
C ILE A 279 3.50 2.54 8.62
N ALA A 280 2.64 3.49 9.02
CA ALA A 280 1.86 4.28 8.07
C ALA A 280 2.78 5.07 7.12
N SER A 281 3.81 5.73 7.66
CA SER A 281 4.80 6.47 6.88
C SER A 281 5.54 5.56 5.89
N PHE A 282 5.99 4.39 6.35
CA PHE A 282 6.63 3.37 5.51
C PHE A 282 5.70 2.90 4.37
N ASN A 283 4.43 2.64 4.67
CA ASN A 283 3.48 2.13 3.68
C ASN A 283 3.22 3.14 2.54
N LEU A 284 3.39 4.44 2.79
CA LEU A 284 3.28 5.48 1.77
C LEU A 284 4.48 5.51 0.82
N ILE A 285 5.66 5.11 1.27
CA ILE A 285 6.92 5.18 0.52
C ILE A 285 7.38 3.83 -0.04
N ALA A 286 6.73 2.73 0.37
CA ALA A 286 7.06 1.39 -0.10
C ALA A 286 6.73 1.25 -1.61
N PRO A 287 7.70 0.80 -2.45
CA PRO A 287 7.49 0.72 -3.90
C PRO A 287 6.56 -0.42 -4.32
N LEU A 288 6.39 -1.44 -3.48
CA LEU A 288 5.54 -2.60 -3.75
C LEU A 288 4.45 -2.74 -2.68
N LEU A 289 3.21 -2.94 -3.11
CA LEU A 289 2.08 -3.19 -2.20
C LEU A 289 2.30 -4.43 -1.32
N THR A 290 3.00 -5.44 -1.84
CA THR A 290 3.34 -6.66 -1.09
C THR A 290 4.32 -6.43 0.05
N GLN A 291 5.04 -5.30 0.05
CA GLN A 291 5.97 -4.93 1.12
C GLN A 291 5.31 -4.13 2.25
N GLN A 292 4.09 -3.61 2.03
CA GLN A 292 3.37 -2.86 3.05
C GLN A 292 3.11 -3.70 4.31
N LYS A 293 3.20 -3.08 5.48
CA LYS A 293 2.99 -3.73 6.77
C LYS A 293 1.64 -3.37 7.35
N LEU A 294 1.00 -4.35 7.99
CA LEU A 294 -0.19 -4.10 8.79
C LEU A 294 0.16 -3.29 10.03
N LEU A 295 -0.76 -2.43 10.47
CA LEU A 295 -0.66 -1.78 11.77
C LEU A 295 -0.55 -2.84 12.88
N PHE A 296 0.27 -2.52 13.86
CA PHE A 296 0.40 -3.28 15.08
C PHE A 296 -0.89 -3.16 15.89
N ASP A 297 -1.35 -4.32 16.34
CA ASP A 297 -2.58 -4.51 17.08
C ASP A 297 -2.28 -5.46 18.23
N GLU A 298 -2.48 -4.99 19.46
CA GLU A 298 -2.21 -5.77 20.68
C GLU A 298 -3.07 -7.04 20.75
N ALA A 299 -4.33 -6.99 20.31
CA ALA A 299 -5.22 -8.14 20.34
C ALA A 299 -4.72 -9.22 19.38
N ARG A 300 -4.25 -8.80 18.19
CA ARG A 300 -3.64 -9.72 17.23
C ARG A 300 -2.36 -10.35 17.78
N ALA A 301 -1.51 -9.57 18.45
CA ALA A 301 -0.29 -10.07 19.06
C ALA A 301 -0.58 -11.10 20.17
N LEU A 302 -1.55 -10.83 21.04
CA LEU A 302 -1.99 -11.76 22.08
C LEU A 302 -2.59 -13.03 21.49
N ARG A 303 -3.45 -12.91 20.47
CA ARG A 303 -4.06 -14.07 19.80
C ARG A 303 -3.00 -15.00 19.23
N GLN A 304 -1.98 -14.43 18.59
CA GLN A 304 -0.88 -15.22 18.03
C GLN A 304 -0.09 -15.94 19.13
N HIS A 305 0.14 -15.30 20.27
CA HIS A 305 0.82 -15.90 21.41
C HIS A 305 -0.01 -17.01 22.07
N LEU A 306 -1.31 -16.79 22.32
CA LEU A 306 -2.20 -17.82 22.88
C LEU A 306 -2.24 -19.06 21.97
N ALA A 307 -2.34 -18.86 20.65
CA ALA A 307 -2.29 -19.94 19.69
C ALA A 307 -0.94 -20.69 19.71
N GLN A 308 0.18 -19.97 19.89
CA GLN A 308 1.51 -20.59 20.06
C GLN A 308 1.56 -21.44 21.34
N CYS A 309 1.13 -20.91 22.48
CA CYS A 309 1.05 -21.64 23.75
C CYS A 309 0.20 -22.92 23.62
N ARG A 310 -0.98 -22.80 23.00
CA ARG A 310 -1.87 -23.93 22.73
C ARG A 310 -1.23 -24.98 21.81
N SER A 311 -0.43 -24.56 20.84
CA SER A 311 0.27 -25.49 19.95
C SER A 311 1.41 -26.23 20.65
N SER A 312 2.13 -25.59 21.57
CA SER A 312 3.16 -26.21 22.40
C SER A 312 2.55 -27.26 23.32
N LEU A 313 1.42 -26.94 23.97
CA LEU A 313 0.72 -27.84 24.89
C LEU A 313 0.14 -29.11 24.23
N ARG A 314 0.03 -29.16 22.89
CA ARG A 314 -0.46 -30.33 22.13
C ARG A 314 0.68 -31.24 21.65
N ARG A 315 1.92 -30.79 21.74
CA ARG A 315 3.11 -31.53 21.28
C ARG A 315 3.77 -32.34 22.39
N GLU A 316 3.48 -31.99 23.64
CA GLU A 316 3.78 -32.75 24.85
C GLU A 316 2.68 -33.79 25.09
#